data_AF-J1JY43-F1
#
_entry.id   AF-J1JY43-F1
#
_cell.length_a   1.000
_cell.length_b   1.000
_cell.length_c   1.000
_cell.angle_alpha   90.00
_cell.angle_beta   90.00
_cell.angle_gamma   90.00
#
_symmetry.space_group_name_H-M   'P 1'
#
loop_
_entity.id
_entity.type
_entity.pdbx_description
1 polymer ?
#
loop_
_entity_poly.entity_id
_entity_poly.type
_entity_poly.pdbx_seq_one_letter_code
_entity_poly.pdbx_strand_id
1 'polypeptide(L)'
;MKFETLSYVVEDVRKEARQAAAIGLAVSSLRYNDNPGKFSVSFGTGTWRSQSAFSLGAGYTSEDGKIRTNVAATSAGGHWGVGVGLNITLN
;
A
#
# COMPACT_ATOMS: atom_id res chain seq x y z
N MET A 1 28.03 2.09 -25.12
CA MET A 1 26.87 1.32 -25.62
C MET A 1 26.36 0.33 -24.56
N LYS A 2 26.77 -0.95 -24.49
CA LYS A 2 26.15 -1.95 -23.57
C LYS A 2 26.28 -1.66 -22.07
N PHE A 3 27.43 -1.13 -21.63
CA PHE A 3 27.68 -0.83 -20.20
C PHE A 3 26.81 0.34 -19.69
N GLU A 4 26.61 1.33 -20.55
CA GLU A 4 25.81 2.53 -20.26
C GLU A 4 24.33 2.18 -20.16
N THR A 5 23.82 1.37 -21.10
CA THR A 5 22.46 0.80 -21.03
C THR A 5 22.24 0.00 -19.75
N LEU A 6 23.22 -0.82 -19.34
CA LEU A 6 23.10 -1.59 -18.09
C LEU A 6 23.10 -0.70 -16.86
N SER A 7 23.90 0.37 -16.84
CA SER A 7 23.91 1.34 -15.74
C SER A 7 22.54 2.00 -15.56
N TYR A 8 21.90 2.40 -16.65
CA TYR A 8 20.54 2.96 -16.61
C TYR A 8 19.51 1.96 -16.05
N VAL A 9 19.54 0.71 -16.53
CA VAL A 9 18.64 -0.34 -16.04
C VAL A 9 18.82 -0.59 -14.54
N VAL A 10 20.06 -0.59 -14.04
CA VAL A 10 20.33 -0.78 -12.60
C VAL A 10 19.81 0.38 -11.77
N GLU A 11 19.93 1.60 -12.27
CA GLU A 11 19.41 2.80 -11.58
C GLU A 11 17.88 2.80 -11.53
N ASP A 12 17.22 2.43 -12.62
CA ASP A 12 15.76 2.32 -12.70
C ASP A 12 15.22 1.24 -11.75
N VAL A 13 15.83 0.04 -11.76
CA VAL A 13 15.44 -1.04 -10.83
C VAL A 13 15.62 -0.60 -9.38
N ARG A 14 16.69 0.14 -9.07
CA ARG A 14 16.91 0.68 -7.72
C ARG A 14 15.86 1.73 -7.35
N LYS A 15 15.43 2.56 -8.29
CA LYS A 15 14.38 3.56 -8.09
C LYS A 15 13.04 2.88 -7.83
N GLU A 16 12.68 1.89 -8.63
CA GLU A 16 11.46 1.09 -8.49
C GLU A 16 11.43 0.35 -7.14
N ALA A 17 12.55 -0.27 -6.74
CA ALA A 17 12.65 -0.92 -5.43
C ALA A 17 12.44 0.06 -4.26
N ARG A 18 12.93 1.29 -4.36
CA ARG A 18 12.70 2.33 -3.35
C ARG A 18 11.25 2.82 -3.34
N GLN A 19 10.62 2.91 -4.50
CA GLN A 19 9.19 3.24 -4.62
C GLN A 19 8.33 2.16 -3.97
N ALA A 20 8.63 0.89 -4.20
CA ALA A 20 7.95 -0.24 -3.56
C ALA A 20 8.08 -0.19 -2.03
N ALA A 21 9.25 0.16 -1.50
CA ALA A 21 9.43 0.36 -0.06
C ALA A 21 8.58 1.53 0.48
N ALA A 22 8.55 2.67 -0.24
CA ALA A 22 7.68 3.79 0.14
C ALA A 22 6.19 3.41 0.10
N ILE A 23 5.76 2.63 -0.90
CA ILE A 23 4.40 2.07 -1.00
C ILE A 23 4.09 1.20 0.21
N GLY A 24 4.99 0.27 0.58
CA GLY A 24 4.81 -0.60 1.74
C GLY A 24 4.63 0.19 3.03
N LEU A 25 5.44 1.23 3.23
CA LEU A 25 5.29 2.15 4.36
C LEU A 25 3.93 2.88 4.32
N ALA A 26 3.51 3.39 3.16
CA ALA A 26 2.22 4.07 3.01
C ALA A 26 1.05 3.15 3.37
N VAL A 27 0.99 1.94 2.80
CA VAL A 27 -0.08 0.97 3.05
C VAL A 27 -0.11 0.52 4.51
N SER A 28 1.06 0.30 5.12
CA SER A 28 1.13 -0.11 6.53
C SER A 28 0.58 0.93 7.50
N SER A 29 0.53 2.20 7.08
CA SER A 29 -0.03 3.29 7.87
C SER A 29 -1.56 3.39 7.77
N LEU A 30 -2.21 2.64 6.87
CA LEU A 30 -3.66 2.62 6.72
C LEU A 30 -4.31 1.98 7.95
N ARG A 31 -5.18 2.74 8.61
CA ARG A 31 -5.96 2.29 9.78
C ARG A 31 -7.43 2.36 9.45
N TYR A 32 -8.13 1.25 9.69
CA TYR A 32 -9.55 1.09 9.42
C TYR A 32 -10.34 1.10 10.72
N ASN A 33 -11.62 1.44 10.65
CA ASN A 33 -12.48 1.40 11.81
C ASN A 33 -12.92 -0.04 12.09
N ASP A 34 -12.70 -0.50 13.32
CA ASP A 34 -13.06 -1.85 13.77
C ASP A 34 -14.53 -1.95 14.27
N ASN A 35 -15.31 -0.88 14.21
CA ASN A 35 -16.70 -0.89 14.63
C ASN A 35 -17.56 -1.77 13.70
N PRO A 36 -18.32 -2.74 14.24
CA PRO A 36 -19.19 -3.60 13.43
C PRO A 36 -20.20 -2.84 12.58
N GLY A 37 -20.39 -3.29 11.33
CA GLY A 37 -21.32 -2.71 10.37
C GLY A 37 -20.91 -1.33 9.82
N LYS A 38 -19.66 -0.91 10.02
CA LYS A 38 -19.16 0.38 9.53
C LYS A 38 -18.22 0.23 8.35
N PHE A 39 -18.42 1.11 7.38
CA PHE A 39 -17.45 1.38 6.33
C PHE A 39 -16.49 2.47 6.80
N SER A 40 -15.21 2.31 6.48
CA SER A 40 -14.16 3.27 6.83
C SER A 40 -13.28 3.55 5.64
N VAL A 41 -12.77 4.77 5.55
CA VAL A 41 -11.77 5.17 4.57
C VAL A 41 -10.53 5.65 5.31
N SER A 42 -9.37 5.37 4.74
CA SER A 42 -8.07 5.65 5.32
C SER A 42 -7.14 6.21 4.25
N PHE A 43 -6.28 7.14 4.65
CA PHE A 43 -5.23 7.68 3.80
C PHE A 43 -3.89 7.56 4.52
N GLY A 44 -2.86 7.20 3.77
CA GLY A 44 -1.52 6.95 4.29
C GLY A 44 -0.47 7.41 3.29
N THR A 45 0.67 7.86 3.79
CA THR A 45 1.81 8.25 2.95
C THR A 45 3.06 7.58 3.47
N GLY A 46 4.02 7.34 2.58
CA GLY A 46 5.29 6.73 2.93
C GLY A 46 6.42 7.38 2.16
N THR A 47 7.55 7.58 2.82
CA THR A 47 8.77 8.06 2.17
C THR A 47 9.93 7.13 2.48
N TRP A 48 10.70 6.78 1.45
CA TRP A 48 11.87 5.93 1.57
C TRP A 48 12.93 6.33 0.56
N ARG A 49 14.13 6.69 1.05
CA ARG A 49 15.31 7.05 0.22
C ARG A 49 14.95 7.95 -0.98
N SER A 50 14.36 9.11 -0.68
CA SER A 50 13.92 10.13 -1.66
C SER A 50 12.84 9.69 -2.63
N GLN A 51 12.17 8.56 -2.40
CA GLN A 51 10.92 8.19 -3.07
C GLN A 51 9.76 8.38 -2.10
N SER A 52 8.65 8.86 -2.62
CA SER A 52 7.43 9.04 -1.84
C SER A 52 6.28 8.29 -2.50
N ALA A 53 5.39 7.78 -1.67
CA ALA A 53 4.20 7.06 -2.09
C ALA A 53 3.01 7.55 -1.27
N PHE A 54 1.84 7.48 -1.88
CA PHE A 54 0.58 7.68 -1.17
C PHE A 54 -0.30 6.45 -1.37
N SER A 55 -1.17 6.23 -0.39
CA SER A 55 -2.07 5.10 -0.33
C SER A 55 -3.42 5.56 0.18
N LEU A 56 -4.46 5.04 -0.45
CA LEU A 56 -5.86 5.25 -0.10
C LEU A 56 -6.45 3.88 0.12
N GLY A 57 -7.21 3.72 1.20
CA GLY A 57 -7.84 2.46 1.51
C GLY A 57 -9.26 2.64 1.97
N ALA A 58 -10.05 1.60 1.79
CA ALA A 58 -11.34 1.46 2.41
C ALA A 58 -11.44 0.10 3.10
N GLY A 59 -12.14 0.06 4.22
CA GLY A 59 -12.32 -1.13 5.03
C GLY A 59 -13.76 -1.29 5.47
N TYR A 60 -14.20 -2.54 5.54
CA TYR A 60 -15.51 -2.92 6.03
C TYR A 60 -15.37 -3.99 7.11
N THR A 61 -16.03 -3.73 8.23
CA THR A 61 -16.18 -4.69 9.33
C THR A 61 -17.60 -5.25 9.30
N SER A 62 -17.71 -6.58 9.25
CA SER A 62 -18.98 -7.30 9.29
C SER A 62 -19.80 -6.92 10.52
N GLU A 63 -21.12 -7.07 10.43
CA GLU A 63 -22.06 -6.74 11.52
C GLU A 63 -21.80 -7.56 12.79
N ASP A 64 -21.30 -8.79 12.63
CA ASP A 64 -20.91 -9.66 13.74
C ASP A 64 -19.50 -9.37 14.27
N GLY A 65 -18.76 -8.43 13.66
CA GLY A 65 -17.39 -8.08 14.03
C GLY A 65 -16.34 -9.17 13.79
N LYS A 66 -16.72 -10.33 13.24
CA LYS A 66 -15.83 -11.49 13.08
C LYS A 66 -14.97 -11.39 11.82
N ILE A 67 -15.50 -10.74 10.79
CA ILE A 67 -14.84 -10.58 9.51
C ILE A 67 -14.52 -9.11 9.29
N ARG A 68 -13.27 -8.82 8.98
CA ARG A 68 -12.81 -7.51 8.51
C ARG A 68 -12.19 -7.66 7.14
N THR A 69 -12.58 -6.77 6.24
CA THR A 69 -12.03 -6.71 4.89
C THR A 69 -11.51 -5.32 4.63
N ASN A 70 -10.44 -5.22 3.86
CA ASN A 70 -9.96 -3.94 3.36
C ASN A 70 -9.47 -4.05 1.94
N VAL A 71 -9.51 -2.92 1.25
CA VAL A 71 -8.93 -2.71 -0.06
C VAL A 71 -8.11 -1.43 0.02
N ALA A 72 -6.94 -1.44 -0.61
CA ALA A 72 -6.07 -0.29 -0.69
C ALA A 72 -5.58 -0.12 -2.13
N ALA A 73 -5.54 1.13 -2.58
CA ALA A 73 -4.87 1.55 -3.80
C ALA A 73 -3.69 2.44 -3.42
N THR A 74 -2.59 2.28 -4.12
CA THR A 74 -1.32 2.95 -3.83
C THR A 74 -0.76 3.51 -5.10
N SER A 75 -0.02 4.60 -5.01
CA SER A 75 0.69 5.16 -6.15
C SER A 75 2.02 5.75 -5.73
N ALA A 76 3.05 5.48 -6.54
CA ALA A 76 4.39 6.03 -6.39
C ALA A 76 5.06 6.16 -7.75
N GLY A 77 5.60 7.34 -8.04
CA GLY A 77 6.47 7.55 -9.20
C GLY A 77 5.88 7.18 -10.56
N GLY A 78 4.57 7.34 -10.74
CA GLY A 78 3.87 7.04 -12.00
C GLY A 78 3.26 5.64 -12.08
N HIS A 79 3.54 4.77 -11.11
CA HIS A 79 2.98 3.43 -11.02
C HIS A 79 1.91 3.40 -9.92
N TRP A 80 0.90 2.57 -10.12
CA TRP A 80 -0.12 2.30 -9.12
C TRP A 80 -0.23 0.80 -8.86
N GLY A 81 -0.68 0.46 -7.66
CA GLY A 81 -0.89 -0.92 -7.25
C GLY A 81 -2.09 -1.01 -6.31
N VAL A 82 -2.66 -2.21 -6.20
CA VAL A 82 -3.81 -2.48 -5.31
C VAL A 82 -3.51 -3.66 -4.40
N GLY A 83 -4.06 -3.63 -3.20
CA GLY A 83 -4.00 -4.70 -2.21
C GLY A 83 -5.37 -4.94 -1.60
N VAL A 84 -5.63 -6.19 -1.24
CA VAL A 84 -6.82 -6.59 -0.49
C VAL A 84 -6.40 -7.40 0.72
N GLY A 85 -7.12 -7.24 1.83
CA GLY A 85 -6.86 -7.97 3.06
C GLY A 85 -8.16 -8.49 3.66
N LEU A 86 -8.06 -9.68 4.26
CA LEU A 86 -9.13 -10.34 4.99
C LEU A 86 -8.58 -10.74 6.36
N ASN A 87 -9.30 -10.36 7.41
CA ASN A 87 -9.02 -10.78 8.77
C ASN A 87 -10.25 -11.48 9.34
N ILE A 88 -10.05 -12.71 9.82
CA ILE A 88 -11.08 -13.53 10.44
C ILE A 88 -10.69 -13.73 11.90
N THR A 89 -11.61 -13.43 12.81
CA THR A 89 -11.46 -13.73 14.23
C THR A 89 -12.11 -15.09 14.53
N LEU A 90 -11.33 -16.09 14.94
CA LEU A 90 -11.82 -17.41 15.33
C LEU A 90 -11.92 -17.51 16.87
N ASN A 91 -13.06 -17.97 17.37
CA ASN A 91 -13.31 -18.31 18.77
C ASN A 91 -14.03 -19.65 18.87
#